data_AF-A0A7Y8SQJ6-F1
#
_entry.id   AF-A0A7Y8SQJ6-F1
#
_cell.length_a   1.000
_cell.length_b   1.000
_cell.length_c   1.000
_cell.angle_alpha   90.00
_cell.angle_beta   90.00
_cell.angle_gamma   90.00
#
_symmetry.space_group_name_H-M   'P 1'
#
loop_
_entity.id
_entity.type
_entity.pdbx_description
1 polymer ?
#
loop_
_entity_poly.entity_id
_entity_poly.type
_entity_poly.pdbx_seq_one_letter_code
_entity_poly.pdbx_strand_id
1 'polypeptide(L)' 'MITAQDLQALAGLLVARHGPTAASLAARAIAELEAQGELWRADHWRALRSVMADMIEGRLDPEARTLTLQ' A
#
# COMPACT_ATOMS: atom_id res chain seq x y z
N MET A 1 9.94 0.75 -13.33
CA MET A 1 8.77 1.60 -13.05
C MET A 1 7.74 0.69 -12.42
N ILE A 2 7.34 0.94 -11.16
CA ILE A 2 6.23 0.21 -10.52
C ILE A 2 4.93 0.70 -11.15
N THR A 3 4.06 -0.21 -11.57
CA THR A 3 2.73 0.13 -12.07
C THR A 3 1.74 0.26 -10.92
N ALA A 4 0.56 0.84 -11.17
CA ALA A 4 -0.51 0.88 -10.18
C ALA A 4 -0.98 -0.53 -9.76
N GLN A 5 -0.98 -1.48 -10.69
CA GLN A 5 -1.30 -2.89 -10.41
C GLN A 5 -0.25 -3.55 -9.52
N ASP A 6 1.04 -3.28 -9.75
CA ASP A 6 2.11 -3.79 -8.86
C ASP A 6 1.95 -3.24 -7.44
N LEU A 7 1.61 -1.96 -7.32
CA LEU A 7 1.37 -1.31 -6.03
C LEU A 7 0.19 -1.93 -5.29
N GLN A 8 -0.92 -2.19 -6.01
CA GLN A 8 -2.11 -2.85 -5.47
C GLN A 8 -1.82 -4.29 -5.05
N ALA A 9 -1.10 -5.06 -5.86
CA ALA A 9 -0.71 -6.42 -5.51
C ALA A 9 0.17 -6.47 -4.26
N LEU A 10 1.17 -5.57 -4.16
CA LEU A 10 2.03 -5.46 -2.98
C LEU A 10 1.26 -5.03 -1.72
N ALA A 11 0.37 -4.04 -1.83
CA ALA A 11 -0.49 -3.63 -0.73
C ALA A 11 -1.41 -4.77 -0.27
N GLY A 12 -2.00 -5.51 -1.21
CA GLY A 12 -2.83 -6.68 -0.93
C GLY A 12 -2.08 -7.76 -0.17
N LEU A 13 -0.84 -8.07 -0.58
CA LEU A 13 0.03 -9.02 0.14
C LEU A 13 0.32 -8.56 1.58
N LEU A 14 0.55 -7.27 1.80
CA LEU A 14 0.82 -6.72 3.13
C LEU A 14 -0.43 -6.75 4.03
N VAL A 15 -1.60 -6.40 3.48
CA VAL A 15 -2.89 -6.47 4.20
C VAL A 15 -3.27 -7.92 4.49
N ALA A 16 -3.10 -8.85 3.55
CA ALA A 16 -3.37 -10.26 3.78
C ALA A 16 -2.49 -10.86 4.89
N ARG A 17 -1.24 -10.41 4.99
CA ARG A 17 -0.29 -10.90 6.01
C ARG A 17 -0.48 -10.26 7.39
N HIS A 18 -0.71 -8.94 7.44
CA HIS A 18 -0.69 -8.17 8.69
C HIS A 18 -2.06 -7.63 9.11
N GLY A 19 -3.09 -7.87 8.30
CA GLY A 19 -4.45 -7.40 8.53
C GLY A 19 -4.53 -5.87 8.69
N PRO A 20 -5.42 -5.38 9.57
CA PRO A 20 -5.60 -3.95 9.83
C PRO A 20 -4.34 -3.22 10.32
N THR A 21 -3.34 -3.94 10.84
CA THR A 21 -2.10 -3.33 11.33
C THR A 21 -1.12 -2.94 10.22
N ALA A 22 -1.33 -3.40 8.98
CA ALA A 22 -0.44 -3.14 7.85
C ALA A 22 -0.19 -1.64 7.62
N ALA A 23 -1.23 -0.81 7.70
CA ALA A 23 -1.12 0.63 7.52
C ALA A 23 -0.32 1.33 8.63
N SER A 24 -0.40 0.82 9.87
CA SER A 24 0.38 1.32 11.01
C SER A 24 1.85 0.92 10.90
N LEU A 25 2.13 -0.31 10.45
CA LEU A 25 3.50 -0.76 10.18
C LEU A 25 4.15 0.06 9.07
N ALA A 26 3.40 0.38 8.01
CA ALA A 26 3.86 1.26 6.95
C ALA A 26 4.12 2.69 7.46
N ALA A 27 3.26 3.23 8.33
CA ALA A 27 3.49 4.54 8.96
C ALA A 27 4.80 4.56 9.77
N ARG A 28 5.09 3.48 10.50
CA ARG A 28 6.36 3.34 11.22
C ARG A 28 7.55 3.31 10.26
N ALA A 29 7.48 2.53 9.18
CA ALA A 29 8.54 2.46 8.19
C ALA A 29 8.80 3.83 7.51
N ILE A 30 7.75 4.60 7.23
CA ILE A 30 7.86 5.96 6.71
C ILE A 30 8.65 6.85 7.67
N ALA A 31 8.29 6.86 8.97
CA ALA A 31 8.98 7.67 9.96
C ALA A 31 10.47 7.26 10.13
N GLU A 32 10.77 5.97 10.07
CA GLU A 32 12.15 5.47 10.13
C GLU A 32 12.97 5.93 8.91
N LEU A 33 12.38 5.92 7.71
CA LEU A 33 13.03 6.39 6.48
C LEU A 33 13.22 7.90 6.46
N GLU A 34 12.23 8.66 6.93
CA GLU A 34 12.34 10.13 7.07
C GLU A 34 13.48 10.50 8.03
N ALA A 35 13.59 9.81 9.17
CA ALA A 35 14.67 10.02 10.13
C ALA A 35 16.05 9.70 9.55
N GLN A 36 16.12 8.82 8.54
CA GLN A 36 17.34 8.46 7.82
C GLN A 36 17.64 9.41 6.64
N GLY A 37 16.75 10.36 6.33
CA GLY A 37 16.87 11.23 5.14
C GLY A 37 16.49 10.54 3.82
N GLU A 38 15.93 9.33 3.88
CA GLU A 38 15.55 8.49 2.73
C GLU A 38 14.16 8.87 2.18
N LEU A 39 13.98 10.15 1.85
CA LEU A 39 12.67 10.72 1.49
C LEU A 39 12.02 10.07 0.28
N TRP A 40 12.80 9.73 -0.75
CA TRP A 40 12.31 9.00 -1.93
C TRP A 40 11.66 7.67 -1.55
N ARG A 41 12.28 6.92 -0.63
CA ARG A 41 11.73 5.63 -0.18
C ARG A 41 10.50 5.86 0.68
N ALA A 42 10.50 6.90 1.53
CA ALA A 42 9.34 7.28 2.32
C ALA A 42 8.13 7.59 1.43
N ASP A 43 8.30 8.28 0.30
CA ASP A 43 7.23 8.56 -0.66
C ASP A 43 6.61 7.28 -1.26
N HIS A 44 7.44 6.30 -1.60
CA HIS A 44 6.94 5.00 -2.09
C HIS A 44 6.11 4.28 -1.01
N TRP A 45 6.55 4.34 0.24
CA TRP A 45 5.80 3.77 1.36
C TRP A 45 4.50 4.53 1.65
N ARG A 46 4.44 5.84 1.42
CA ARG A 46 3.19 6.62 1.53
C ARG A 46 2.16 6.17 0.50
N ALA A 47 2.57 5.95 -0.75
CA ALA A 47 1.70 5.42 -1.80
C ALA A 47 1.15 4.03 -1.41
N LEU A 48 2.03 3.12 -0.97
CA LEU A 48 1.64 1.80 -0.45
C LEU A 48 0.66 1.89 0.72
N ARG A 49 0.93 2.76 1.70
CA ARG A 49 0.07 2.95 2.88
C ARG A 49 -1.33 3.43 2.50
N SER A 50 -1.44 4.33 1.52
CA SER A 50 -2.74 4.81 1.03
C SER A 50 -3.58 3.66 0.48
N VAL A 51 -3.00 2.85 -0.40
CA VAL A 51 -3.71 1.71 -0.99
C VAL A 51 -4.09 0.67 0.06
N MET A 52 -3.22 0.40 1.03
CA MET A 52 -3.55 -0.49 2.16
C MET A 52 -4.70 0.05 3.01
N ALA A 53 -4.75 1.36 3.26
CA ALA A 53 -5.86 1.96 4.01
C ALA A 53 -7.19 1.80 3.27
N ASP A 54 -7.20 2.08 1.96
CA ASP A 54 -8.39 1.88 1.11
C ASP A 54 -8.86 0.42 1.12
N MET A 55 -7.93 -0.55 1.10
CA MET A 55 -8.26 -1.98 1.21
C MET A 55 -8.84 -2.35 2.58
N ILE A 56 -8.22 -1.88 3.66
CA ILE A 56 -8.66 -2.16 5.04
C ILE A 56 -10.06 -1.58 5.29
N GLU A 57 -10.36 -0.41 4.72
CA GLU A 57 -11.66 0.24 4.83
C GLU A 57 -12.69 -0.30 3.82
N GLY A 58 -12.31 -1.30 3.00
CA GLY A 58 -13.20 -1.95 2.02
C GLY A 58 -13.54 -1.07 0.81
N ARG A 59 -12.83 0.04 0.60
CA ARG A 59 -12.98 0.91 -0.58
C ARG A 59 -12.32 0.32 -1.82
N LEU A 60 -11.32 -0.53 -1.63
CA LEU A 60 -10.57 -1.15 -2.71
C LEU A 60 -10.52 -2.66 -2.47
N ASP A 61 -11.08 -3.42 -3.41
CA ASP A 61 -11.00 -4.87 -3.40
C ASP A 61 -9.70 -5.29 -4.14
N PRO A 62 -8.76 -6.00 -3.45
CA PRO A 62 -7.55 -6.49 -4.09
C PRO A 62 -7.81 -7.44 -5.26
N GLU A 63 -8.96 -8.13 -5.28
CA GLU A 63 -9.34 -9.12 -6.28
C GLU A 63 -10.33 -8.59 -7.34
N ALA A 64 -10.82 -7.36 -7.18
CA ALA A 64 -11.67 -6.71 -8.17
C ALA A 64 -10.88 -6.46 -9.46
N ARG A 65 -10.88 -7.45 -10.35
CA ARG A 65 -10.53 -7.24 -11.75
C ARG A 65 -11.45 -6.16 -12.28
N THR A 66 -10.86 -5.11 -12.84
CA THR A 66 -11.56 -4.16 -13.70
C THR A 66 -12.34 -4.99 -14.73
N LEU A 67 -13.66 -5.07 -14.58
CA LEU A 67 -14.51 -5.62 -15.61
C LEU A 67 -14.42 -4.64 -16.78
N THR A 68 -13.52 -4.91 -17.73
CA THR A 68 -13.58 -4.30 -19.06
C THR A 68 -14.93 -4.70 -19.65
N LEU A 69 -15.88 -3.77 -19.65
CA LEU A 69 -17.06 -3.84 -20.50
C LEU A 69 -16.53 -3.84 -21.95
N GLN A 70 -16.58 -5.01 -22.57
CA GLN A 70 -16.35 -5.22 -24.00
C GLN A 70 -17.62 -4.86 -24.77
#